data_AF-A0A6P1SZZ0-F1
#
_entry.id   AF-A0A6P1SZZ0-F1
#
_cell.length_a   1.000
_cell.length_b   1.000
_cell.length_c   1.000
_cell.angle_alpha   90.00
_cell.angle_beta   90.00
_cell.angle_gamma   90.00
#
_symmetry.space_group_name_H-M   'P 1'
#
loop_
_entity.id
_entity.type
_entity.pdbx_description
1 polymer ?
#
loop_
_entity_poly.entity_id
_entity_poly.type
_entity_poly.pdbx_seq_one_letter_code
_entity_poly.pdbx_strand_id
1 'polypeptide(L)'
;MGAAAAPRRPRDLLGGGLARQSPAGGGAVVLDGIPGNDDNAGCRDPYRRSRFRTGRRLPHAAGRLAGLSRPARHPCGVPATRRRRCHAQGYRRRRGRGQAVRASWRHLRLRLFRHPSGRMSIDACAAAVAANDPDRFACAMLAPMPRRGALMVLYAFNLEVARAPWVTAEPMIAEMRLQWWRDVLDEIAGGGPVRRHEVATPLAQVARDHALPHATMLALIDARRRDSQLEPPADIAELDLYFSETAGGLMTLATRILTDEEPEAARLMGQGSGAANYLAALPVLKETGRAPLPNGDAAATITQIAKTGLRRIDEARSLRPSVPKAALPALLTGWRAQHLLSSARARPQLALSGGLEPPEILSRATRLWRGSTGRW
;
A
#
# COMPACT_ATOMS: atom_id res chain seq x y z
N MET A 1 -34.45 1.22 -77.14
CA MET A 1 -34.68 1.16 -75.68
C MET A 1 -34.93 2.58 -75.21
N GLY A 2 -36.16 2.87 -74.74
CA GLY A 2 -36.65 4.24 -74.60
C GLY A 2 -36.48 4.84 -73.19
N ALA A 3 -36.44 6.16 -73.12
CA ALA A 3 -36.52 6.93 -71.89
C ALA A 3 -37.95 7.46 -71.67
N ALA A 4 -38.46 7.46 -70.43
CA ALA A 4 -39.56 8.33 -70.01
C ALA A 4 -39.73 8.40 -68.47
N ALA A 5 -39.82 9.63 -67.97
CA ALA A 5 -40.67 10.14 -66.87
C ALA A 5 -40.92 9.34 -65.57
N ALA A 6 -40.65 10.00 -64.44
CA ALA A 6 -41.26 9.69 -63.13
C ALA A 6 -42.65 10.33 -62.95
N PRO A 7 -43.47 9.83 -62.00
CA PRO A 7 -44.36 10.75 -61.28
C PRO A 7 -44.55 10.49 -59.76
N ARG A 8 -44.50 11.60 -59.00
CA ARG A 8 -45.39 12.05 -57.89
C ARG A 8 -45.73 11.13 -56.69
N ARG A 9 -45.58 11.71 -55.48
CA ARG A 9 -46.29 11.31 -54.23
C ARG A 9 -47.72 11.88 -54.17
N PRO A 10 -48.63 11.26 -53.41
CA PRO A 10 -49.27 11.89 -52.22
C PRO A 10 -49.17 10.95 -50.98
N ARG A 11 -49.04 11.39 -49.72
CA ARG A 11 -49.81 12.31 -48.84
C ARG A 11 -51.01 11.65 -48.14
N ASP A 12 -50.78 11.30 -46.87
CA ASP A 12 -51.64 11.16 -45.68
C ASP A 12 -53.15 10.89 -45.82
N LEU A 13 -53.64 9.86 -45.10
CA LEU A 13 -55.01 9.80 -44.57
C LEU A 13 -55.04 9.29 -43.11
N LEU A 14 -55.94 9.89 -42.34
CA LEU A 14 -56.16 9.70 -40.90
C LEU A 14 -57.38 8.80 -40.64
N GLY A 15 -57.44 8.18 -39.44
CA GLY A 15 -58.66 8.25 -38.62
C GLY A 15 -59.38 6.95 -38.21
N GLY A 16 -59.46 6.74 -36.88
CA GLY A 16 -60.57 6.06 -36.17
C GLY A 16 -60.59 4.51 -36.17
N GLY A 17 -60.97 3.83 -35.08
CA GLY A 17 -61.24 4.28 -33.71
C GLY A 17 -62.13 3.29 -32.91
N LEU A 18 -62.03 3.32 -31.56
CA LEU A 18 -63.00 2.78 -30.57
C LEU A 18 -63.11 1.23 -30.45
N ALA A 19 -63.32 0.60 -29.27
CA ALA A 19 -63.36 1.07 -27.87
C ALA A 19 -63.34 -0.13 -26.87
N ARG A 20 -63.35 0.20 -25.54
CA ARG A 20 -63.63 -0.67 -24.36
C ARG A 20 -62.48 -1.61 -23.95
N GLN A 21 -62.18 -1.84 -22.66
CA GLN A 21 -62.92 -1.63 -21.41
C GLN A 21 -61.97 -1.33 -20.20
N SER A 22 -62.51 -0.70 -19.17
CA SER A 22 -61.95 -0.53 -17.80
C SER A 22 -62.84 -1.37 -16.82
N PRO A 23 -62.63 -1.50 -15.48
CA PRO A 23 -61.76 -0.71 -14.58
C PRO A 23 -61.13 -1.47 -13.37
N ALA A 24 -60.63 -0.66 -12.42
CA ALA A 24 -60.43 -0.89 -10.97
C ALA A 24 -59.04 -1.35 -10.46
N GLY A 25 -58.53 -0.63 -9.44
CA GLY A 25 -57.30 -0.97 -8.72
C GLY A 25 -56.39 0.21 -8.34
N GLY A 26 -56.93 1.27 -7.73
CA GLY A 26 -56.13 2.41 -7.25
C GLY A 26 -55.73 2.28 -5.78
N GLY A 27 -54.52 2.73 -5.43
CA GLY A 27 -54.03 2.82 -4.06
C GLY A 27 -52.94 3.88 -3.94
N ALA A 28 -53.31 5.09 -3.52
CA ALA A 28 -52.39 6.19 -3.24
C ALA A 28 -52.03 6.23 -1.74
N VAL A 29 -50.82 6.69 -1.41
CA VAL A 29 -50.42 7.00 -0.03
C VAL A 29 -50.00 8.47 0.03
N VAL A 30 -50.48 9.14 1.08
CA VAL A 30 -50.45 10.59 1.28
C VAL A 30 -49.44 10.93 2.39
N LEU A 31 -48.88 12.14 2.35
CA LEU A 31 -48.04 12.73 3.39
C LEU A 31 -48.88 13.21 4.58
N ASP A 32 -48.42 13.00 5.82
CA ASP A 32 -48.36 14.04 6.87
C ASP A 32 -47.88 13.47 8.24
N GLY A 33 -47.33 14.34 9.10
CA GLY A 33 -47.31 14.14 10.56
C GLY A 33 -45.95 14.23 11.26
N ILE A 34 -45.64 15.40 11.83
CA ILE A 34 -44.67 15.58 12.93
C ILE A 34 -45.45 15.68 14.26
N PRO A 35 -45.00 14.98 15.31
CA PRO A 35 -44.48 15.64 16.53
C PRO A 35 -43.12 15.01 16.91
N GLY A 36 -42.26 15.60 17.73
CA GLY A 36 -42.37 16.68 18.71
C GLY A 36 -41.28 16.41 19.75
N ASN A 37 -40.53 17.43 20.16
CA ASN A 37 -39.44 17.31 21.12
C ASN A 37 -39.95 16.83 22.50
N ASP A 38 -39.10 16.17 23.31
CA ASP A 38 -38.82 16.58 24.69
C ASP A 38 -37.79 15.68 25.41
N ASP A 39 -36.78 16.35 25.97
CA ASP A 39 -36.22 16.16 27.31
C ASP A 39 -35.46 14.88 27.74
N ASN A 40 -34.13 15.06 27.78
CA ASN A 40 -33.35 15.23 29.03
C ASN A 40 -32.43 14.08 29.52
N ALA A 41 -31.38 14.52 30.25
CA ALA A 41 -30.49 13.81 31.18
C ALA A 41 -29.58 12.68 30.65
N GLY A 42 -28.26 12.82 30.85
CA GLY A 42 -27.40 11.62 30.84
C GLY A 42 -25.87 11.73 30.85
N CYS A 43 -25.23 12.89 30.65
CA CYS A 43 -23.76 12.95 30.72
C CYS A 43 -23.22 12.80 32.15
N ARG A 44 -22.36 11.79 32.41
CA ARG A 44 -21.17 11.77 33.32
C ARG A 44 -20.58 10.35 33.39
N ASP A 45 -19.37 10.12 32.91
CA ASP A 45 -18.08 10.32 33.60
C ASP A 45 -17.76 9.22 34.66
N PRO A 46 -16.91 8.24 34.33
CA PRO A 46 -16.43 7.21 35.26
C PRO A 46 -15.08 7.56 35.93
N TYR A 47 -14.98 8.70 36.62
CA TYR A 47 -13.82 9.00 37.48
C TYR A 47 -14.19 9.58 38.86
N ARG A 48 -14.37 8.72 39.88
CA ARG A 48 -14.15 9.16 41.28
C ARG A 48 -13.61 8.08 42.22
N ARG A 49 -12.57 8.47 42.95
CA ARG A 49 -11.86 7.65 43.95
C ARG A 49 -12.55 7.65 45.31
N SER A 50 -12.44 6.52 46.02
CA SER A 50 -12.21 6.37 47.47
C SER A 50 -13.20 6.98 48.49
N ARG A 51 -13.61 6.17 49.49
CA ARG A 51 -13.00 6.17 50.86
C ARG A 51 -13.66 5.15 51.82
N PHE A 52 -12.80 4.51 52.63
CA PHE A 52 -12.97 4.03 54.02
C PHE A 52 -14.35 3.98 54.71
N ARG A 53 -14.68 2.80 55.31
CA ARG A 53 -14.82 2.60 56.78
C ARG A 53 -15.08 1.10 57.13
N THR A 54 -14.16 0.39 57.80
CA THR A 54 -14.05 0.07 59.26
C THR A 54 -14.88 -1.11 59.81
N GLY A 55 -14.20 -2.06 60.47
CA GLY A 55 -14.77 -3.08 61.38
C GLY A 55 -14.02 -4.43 61.29
N ARG A 56 -13.05 -4.74 62.19
CA ARG A 56 -13.20 -5.59 63.41
C ARG A 56 -13.70 -7.02 63.09
N ARG A 57 -13.02 -8.14 63.44
CA ARG A 57 -12.09 -8.44 64.56
C ARG A 57 -11.05 -9.55 64.25
N LEU A 58 -9.94 -9.55 65.01
CA LEU A 58 -9.00 -10.66 65.34
C LEU A 58 -9.46 -11.32 66.68
N PRO A 59 -8.76 -12.29 67.36
CA PRO A 59 -7.42 -12.91 67.22
C PRO A 59 -7.49 -14.47 67.10
N HIS A 60 -6.48 -15.35 67.28
CA HIS A 60 -5.05 -15.32 67.68
C HIS A 60 -4.18 -15.98 66.57
N ALA A 61 -2.87 -16.29 66.65
CA ALA A 61 -1.77 -16.30 67.63
C ALA A 61 -0.43 -16.02 66.86
N ALA A 62 0.82 -16.04 67.36
CA ALA A 62 1.54 -15.82 68.62
C ALA A 62 2.81 -16.73 68.65
N GLY A 63 4.02 -16.14 68.65
CA GLY A 63 5.33 -16.84 68.50
C GLY A 63 6.19 -16.14 67.43
N ARG A 64 7.09 -15.16 67.66
CA ARG A 64 8.18 -14.99 68.67
C ARG A 64 9.23 -16.12 68.58
N LEU A 65 10.55 -15.90 68.42
CA LEU A 65 11.40 -14.70 68.61
C LEU A 65 12.65 -14.65 67.68
N ALA A 66 13.31 -13.50 67.72
CA ALA A 66 14.69 -13.10 67.36
C ALA A 66 15.82 -14.14 67.60
N GLY A 67 17.07 -13.99 67.11
CA GLY A 67 17.75 -12.89 66.38
C GLY A 67 19.28 -13.13 66.31
N LEU A 68 20.10 -12.06 66.23
CA LEU A 68 21.59 -12.03 66.20
C LEU A 68 22.29 -12.42 64.87
N SER A 69 23.56 -12.05 64.58
CA SER A 69 24.27 -10.75 64.69
C SER A 69 25.67 -10.79 64.03
N ARG A 70 25.88 -10.01 62.96
CA ARG A 70 27.18 -9.37 62.55
C ARG A 70 28.39 -10.23 62.06
N PRO A 71 29.46 -9.63 61.46
CA PRO A 71 30.21 -10.23 60.34
C PRO A 71 31.74 -10.42 60.53
N ALA A 72 32.41 -11.02 59.52
CA ALA A 72 33.87 -11.04 59.32
C ALA A 72 34.18 -10.81 57.81
N ARG A 73 34.92 -9.77 57.38
CA ARG A 73 36.36 -9.44 57.46
C ARG A 73 37.18 -9.91 56.24
N HIS A 74 37.76 -8.94 55.53
CA HIS A 74 38.92 -9.12 54.63
C HIS A 74 40.18 -9.51 55.41
N PRO A 75 41.19 -10.04 54.69
CA PRO A 75 42.52 -9.43 54.76
C PRO A 75 43.10 -9.09 53.38
N CYS A 76 44.09 -8.20 53.37
CA CYS A 76 44.79 -7.68 52.18
C CYS A 76 46.32 -7.84 52.35
N GLY A 77 47.06 -7.92 51.24
CA GLY A 77 48.51 -8.16 51.26
C GLY A 77 49.23 -7.98 49.91
N VAL A 78 49.46 -6.71 49.52
CA VAL A 78 50.75 -6.06 49.09
C VAL A 78 51.78 -6.88 48.25
N PRO A 79 52.57 -6.31 47.29
CA PRO A 79 52.75 -4.91 46.83
C PRO A 79 52.60 -4.69 45.29
N ALA A 80 52.70 -3.44 44.86
CA ALA A 80 52.97 -3.07 43.46
C ALA A 80 54.47 -2.83 43.20
N THR A 81 55.02 -3.29 42.07
CA THR A 81 56.05 -2.57 41.27
C THR A 81 56.38 -3.31 39.96
N ARG A 82 57.03 -2.59 39.04
CA ARG A 82 57.68 -3.03 37.78
C ARG A 82 56.78 -3.46 36.60
N ARG A 83 56.73 -2.54 35.63
CA ARG A 83 56.44 -2.77 34.20
C ARG A 83 57.04 -4.08 33.67
N ARG A 84 56.25 -4.85 32.91
CA ARG A 84 56.63 -5.37 31.57
C ARG A 84 55.39 -5.73 30.75
N ARG A 85 55.54 -5.71 29.43
CA ARG A 85 54.48 -5.97 28.45
C ARG A 85 54.18 -7.48 28.40
N CYS A 86 52.92 -7.86 28.21
CA CYS A 86 52.48 -8.66 27.05
C CYS A 86 50.96 -8.88 27.02
N HIS A 87 50.39 -8.66 25.82
CA HIS A 87 49.16 -9.23 25.27
C HIS A 87 48.01 -9.70 26.19
N ALA A 88 46.96 -8.87 26.28
CA ALA A 88 45.58 -9.32 26.42
C ALA A 88 44.69 -8.60 25.40
N GLN A 89 43.95 -9.37 24.62
CA GLN A 89 43.27 -8.92 23.39
C GLN A 89 41.90 -8.27 23.73
N GLY A 90 41.95 -7.05 24.29
CA GLY A 90 40.78 -6.34 24.82
C GLY A 90 40.02 -5.47 23.80
N TYR A 91 38.83 -5.94 23.42
CA TYR A 91 37.66 -5.16 22.94
C TYR A 91 37.87 -3.66 22.61
N ARG A 92 38.26 -3.34 21.35
CA ARG A 92 38.04 -1.98 20.82
C ARG A 92 36.56 -1.79 20.49
N ARG A 93 35.84 -1.03 21.33
CA ARG A 93 34.48 -0.54 21.06
C ARG A 93 34.43 0.28 19.75
N ARG A 94 34.05 -0.34 18.62
CA ARG A 94 33.60 0.38 17.43
C ARG A 94 32.20 0.95 17.67
N ARG A 95 32.11 2.11 18.34
CA ARG A 95 30.99 3.03 18.10
C ARG A 95 31.10 3.53 16.65
N GLY A 96 30.01 3.46 15.89
CA GLY A 96 29.94 4.02 14.54
C GLY A 96 29.60 3.01 13.44
N ARG A 97 28.33 2.59 13.37
CA ARG A 97 27.65 2.02 12.18
C ARG A 97 26.12 1.95 12.32
N GLY A 98 25.52 2.87 13.08
CA GLY A 98 24.07 2.90 13.38
C GLY A 98 23.33 4.17 12.93
N GLN A 99 23.93 4.98 12.05
CA GLN A 99 23.36 6.28 11.62
C GLN A 99 23.02 6.35 10.12
N ALA A 100 23.45 5.39 9.30
CA ALA A 100 23.26 5.43 7.85
C ALA A 100 21.80 5.18 7.41
N VAL A 101 21.04 4.34 8.13
CA VAL A 101 19.62 4.04 7.80
C VAL A 101 18.69 5.23 8.11
N ARG A 102 19.13 6.19 8.93
CA ARG A 102 18.35 7.40 9.26
C ARG A 102 18.24 8.42 8.12
N ALA A 103 18.94 8.19 6.99
CA ALA A 103 19.01 9.15 5.88
C ALA A 103 17.84 9.05 4.90
N SER A 104 17.23 7.89 4.68
CA SER A 104 16.26 7.70 3.58
C SER A 104 14.96 8.52 3.75
N TRP A 105 14.40 8.56 4.96
CA TRP A 105 13.06 9.14 5.20
C TRP A 105 13.06 10.52 5.85
N ARG A 106 14.21 11.05 6.29
CA ARG A 106 14.28 12.39 6.91
C ARG A 106 14.23 13.55 5.91
N HIS A 107 14.57 13.32 4.64
CA HIS A 107 14.50 14.34 3.60
C HIS A 107 13.06 14.65 3.13
N LEU A 108 12.09 13.77 3.44
CA LEU A 108 10.67 13.97 3.11
C LEU A 108 10.00 15.13 3.87
N ARG A 109 10.68 15.75 4.85
CA ARG A 109 10.02 16.61 5.85
C ARG A 109 10.00 18.12 5.56
N LEU A 110 10.85 18.66 4.68
CA LEU A 110 10.91 20.11 4.41
C LEU A 110 11.46 20.41 3.00
N ARG A 111 10.58 20.65 2.00
CA ARG A 111 10.76 21.52 0.80
C ARG A 111 9.65 21.34 -0.27
N LEU A 112 8.38 21.56 0.08
CA LEU A 112 7.29 21.66 -0.91
C LEU A 112 6.27 22.75 -0.53
N PHE A 113 6.63 24.01 -0.74
CA PHE A 113 5.69 25.12 -0.96
C PHE A 113 6.39 26.25 -1.74
N ARG A 114 6.37 26.15 -3.07
CA ARG A 114 6.62 27.27 -4.00
C ARG A 114 6.15 26.87 -5.40
N HIS A 115 4.98 27.36 -5.82
CA HIS A 115 4.48 27.20 -7.18
C HIS A 115 4.98 28.35 -8.08
N PRO A 116 5.46 28.03 -9.30
CA PRO A 116 5.36 28.89 -10.47
C PRO A 116 4.18 28.44 -11.35
N SER A 117 3.45 29.41 -11.91
CA SER A 117 2.19 29.20 -12.62
C SER A 117 2.37 28.78 -14.08
N GLY A 118 1.57 27.81 -14.53
CA GLY A 118 1.43 27.40 -15.94
C GLY A 118 2.09 26.06 -16.28
N ARG A 119 1.28 25.06 -16.67
CA ARG A 119 1.63 23.64 -16.87
C ARG A 119 1.99 22.86 -15.58
N MET A 120 1.04 22.74 -14.67
CA MET A 120 1.11 21.77 -13.55
C MET A 120 0.34 20.49 -13.92
N SER A 121 0.85 19.69 -14.87
CA SER A 121 0.02 18.66 -15.55
C SER A 121 0.58 17.23 -15.58
N ILE A 122 1.84 17.00 -15.96
CA ILE A 122 2.45 15.65 -16.01
C ILE A 122 3.87 15.67 -15.42
N ASP A 123 4.61 16.75 -15.64
CA ASP A 123 5.98 16.90 -15.14
C ASP A 123 6.07 16.84 -13.60
N ALA A 124 5.05 17.32 -12.90
CA ALA A 124 4.94 17.19 -11.44
C ALA A 124 4.82 15.72 -11.00
N CYS A 125 3.96 14.93 -11.66
CA CYS A 125 3.84 13.49 -11.44
C CYS A 125 5.17 12.79 -11.76
N ALA A 126 5.81 13.13 -12.88
CA ALA A 126 7.10 12.55 -13.28
C ALA A 126 8.22 12.87 -12.27
N ALA A 127 8.27 14.09 -11.74
CA ALA A 127 9.23 14.49 -10.71
C ALA A 127 8.97 13.78 -9.37
N ALA A 128 7.70 13.63 -8.97
CA ALA A 128 7.32 12.88 -7.77
C ALA A 128 7.72 11.40 -7.88
N VAL A 129 7.50 10.77 -9.04
CA VAL A 129 7.91 9.38 -9.31
C VAL A 129 9.43 9.25 -9.36
N ALA A 130 10.14 10.16 -10.04
CA ALA A 130 11.62 10.15 -10.07
C ALA A 130 12.26 10.25 -8.68
N ALA A 131 11.67 11.04 -7.78
CA ALA A 131 12.19 11.26 -6.43
C ALA A 131 11.87 10.12 -5.45
N ASN A 132 10.71 9.47 -5.57
CA ASN A 132 10.21 8.49 -4.59
C ASN A 132 10.25 7.04 -5.09
N ASP A 133 10.28 6.81 -6.41
CA ASP A 133 10.37 5.49 -7.03
C ASP A 133 11.25 5.53 -8.30
N PRO A 134 12.58 5.63 -8.14
CA PRO A 134 13.52 5.70 -9.26
C PRO A 134 13.56 4.41 -10.10
N ASP A 135 13.13 3.27 -9.56
CA ASP A 135 13.07 2.00 -10.30
C ASP A 135 11.86 1.98 -11.25
N ARG A 136 10.65 2.37 -10.80
CA ARG A 136 9.51 2.56 -11.71
C ARG A 136 9.74 3.69 -12.70
N PHE A 137 10.37 4.79 -12.28
CA PHE A 137 10.74 5.89 -13.20
C PHE A 137 11.65 5.38 -14.35
N ALA A 138 12.73 4.67 -14.01
CA ALA A 138 13.66 4.13 -14.99
C ALA A 138 12.99 3.11 -15.94
N CYS A 139 12.11 2.24 -15.41
CA CYS A 139 11.35 1.31 -16.23
C CYS A 139 10.37 2.05 -17.17
N ALA A 140 9.65 3.06 -16.69
CA ALA A 140 8.75 3.88 -17.50
C ALA A 140 9.47 4.64 -18.63
N MET A 141 10.75 4.99 -18.48
CA MET A 141 11.54 5.58 -19.57
C MET A 141 11.81 4.60 -20.73
N LEU A 142 11.66 3.30 -20.53
CA LEU A 142 11.73 2.28 -21.59
C LEU A 142 10.43 2.21 -22.42
N ALA A 143 9.34 2.84 -21.96
CA ALA A 143 8.07 2.85 -22.68
C ALA A 143 8.09 3.73 -23.94
N PRO A 144 7.19 3.49 -24.92
CA PRO A 144 6.95 4.40 -26.03
C PRO A 144 6.62 5.80 -25.52
N MET A 145 7.25 6.83 -26.11
CA MET A 145 7.14 8.22 -25.65
C MET A 145 5.70 8.68 -25.35
N PRO A 146 4.67 8.40 -26.19
CA PRO A 146 3.30 8.84 -25.93
C PRO A 146 2.67 8.26 -24.65
N ARG A 147 3.05 7.04 -24.25
CA ARG A 147 2.46 6.37 -23.06
C ARG A 147 3.19 6.72 -21.75
N ARG A 148 4.38 7.37 -21.81
CA ARG A 148 5.20 7.69 -20.62
C ARG A 148 4.47 8.62 -19.64
N GLY A 149 3.78 9.64 -20.14
CA GLY A 149 3.05 10.60 -19.30
C GLY A 149 1.95 9.92 -18.47
N ALA A 150 1.16 9.07 -19.12
CA ALA A 150 0.11 8.29 -18.47
C ALA A 150 0.65 7.34 -17.38
N LEU A 151 1.79 6.67 -17.61
CA LEU A 151 2.46 5.87 -16.58
C LEU A 151 2.90 6.72 -15.37
N MET A 152 3.44 7.92 -15.59
CA MET A 152 3.86 8.79 -14.48
C MET A 152 2.68 9.24 -13.63
N VAL A 153 1.54 9.52 -14.25
CA VAL A 153 0.30 9.88 -13.54
C VAL A 153 -0.22 8.70 -12.71
N LEU A 154 -0.27 7.49 -13.29
CA LEU A 154 -0.67 6.28 -12.57
C LEU A 154 0.25 5.97 -11.37
N TYR A 155 1.57 6.08 -11.57
CA TYR A 155 2.54 5.84 -10.50
C TYR A 155 2.53 6.94 -9.43
N ALA A 156 2.28 8.20 -9.79
CA ALA A 156 2.07 9.29 -8.82
C ALA A 156 0.80 9.08 -7.99
N PHE A 157 -0.30 8.62 -8.62
CA PHE A 157 -1.51 8.21 -7.90
C PHE A 157 -1.22 7.10 -6.88
N ASN A 158 -0.55 6.02 -7.31
CA ASN A 158 -0.16 4.95 -6.39
C ASN A 158 0.76 5.45 -5.27
N LEU A 159 1.67 6.39 -5.52
CA LEU A 159 2.52 6.97 -4.47
C LEU A 159 1.69 7.73 -3.43
N GLU A 160 0.70 8.53 -3.85
CA GLU A 160 -0.17 9.25 -2.91
C GLU A 160 -1.04 8.31 -2.07
N VAL A 161 -1.68 7.32 -2.70
CA VAL A 161 -2.52 6.34 -1.99
C VAL A 161 -1.66 5.48 -1.06
N ALA A 162 -0.51 4.96 -1.53
CA ALA A 162 0.38 4.15 -0.70
C ALA A 162 1.04 4.94 0.44
N ARG A 163 1.17 6.27 0.32
CA ARG A 163 1.70 7.14 1.37
C ARG A 163 0.67 7.50 2.43
N ALA A 164 -0.63 7.57 2.11
CA ALA A 164 -1.67 8.05 3.03
C ALA A 164 -1.66 7.37 4.43
N PRO A 165 -1.48 6.03 4.56
CA PRO A 165 -1.33 5.32 5.84
C PRO A 165 -0.09 5.64 6.67
N TRP A 166 0.84 6.46 6.16
CA TRP A 166 2.15 6.74 6.76
C TRP A 166 2.39 8.22 7.05
N VAL A 167 1.48 9.11 6.63
CA VAL A 167 1.55 10.56 6.93
C VAL A 167 1.18 10.86 8.40
N THR A 168 0.44 9.96 9.04
CA THR A 168 -0.15 10.10 10.37
C THR A 168 -0.03 8.80 11.16
N ALA A 169 -0.02 8.91 12.49
CA ALA A 169 -0.18 7.76 13.38
C ALA A 169 -1.66 7.43 13.66
N GLU A 170 -2.56 8.40 13.49
CA GLU A 170 -4.00 8.28 13.75
C GLU A 170 -4.70 7.54 12.59
N PRO A 171 -5.23 6.32 12.77
CA PRO A 171 -5.82 5.54 11.68
C PRO A 171 -6.99 6.25 11.01
N MET A 172 -7.81 6.98 11.78
CA MET A 172 -8.94 7.76 11.28
C MET A 172 -8.52 8.86 10.29
N ILE A 173 -7.36 9.49 10.47
CA ILE A 173 -6.86 10.53 9.55
C ILE A 173 -6.31 9.90 8.26
N ALA A 174 -5.73 8.70 8.34
CA ALA A 174 -5.32 7.94 7.15
C ALA A 174 -6.54 7.47 6.35
N GLU A 175 -7.57 6.97 7.03
CA GLU A 175 -8.86 6.56 6.46
C GLU A 175 -9.52 7.72 5.71
N MET A 176 -9.61 8.92 6.30
CA MET A 176 -10.14 10.11 5.61
C MET A 176 -9.39 10.44 4.29
N ARG A 177 -8.06 10.21 4.24
CA ARG A 177 -7.26 10.43 3.02
C ARG A 177 -7.52 9.36 1.95
N LEU A 178 -7.71 8.10 2.35
CA LEU A 178 -8.08 7.03 1.43
C LEU A 178 -9.52 7.23 0.91
N GLN A 179 -10.45 7.63 1.77
CA GLN A 179 -11.81 7.95 1.37
C GLN A 179 -11.85 9.12 0.38
N TRP A 180 -11.08 10.19 0.59
CA TRP A 180 -10.95 11.27 -0.39
C TRP A 180 -10.49 10.77 -1.77
N TRP A 181 -9.58 9.80 -1.83
CA TRP A 181 -9.18 9.18 -3.09
C TRP A 181 -10.27 8.30 -3.71
N ARG A 182 -11.13 7.65 -2.92
CA ARG A 182 -12.32 6.93 -3.42
C ARG A 182 -13.30 7.91 -4.07
N ASP A 183 -13.65 8.98 -3.37
CA ASP A 183 -14.55 10.03 -3.89
C ASP A 183 -14.03 10.61 -5.22
N VAL A 184 -12.70 10.79 -5.36
CA VAL A 184 -12.06 11.23 -6.60
C VAL A 184 -12.21 10.20 -7.73
N LEU A 185 -12.12 8.90 -7.45
CA LEU A 185 -12.37 7.88 -8.47
C LEU A 185 -13.85 7.81 -8.87
N ASP A 186 -14.76 7.96 -7.91
CA ASP A 186 -16.21 8.01 -8.16
C ASP A 186 -16.57 9.25 -9.02
N GLU A 187 -15.97 10.41 -8.78
CA GLU A 187 -16.07 11.60 -9.64
C GLU A 187 -15.58 11.35 -11.07
N ILE A 188 -14.44 10.64 -11.21
CA ILE A 188 -13.87 10.27 -12.52
C ILE A 188 -14.82 9.31 -13.26
N ALA A 189 -15.36 8.30 -12.57
CA ALA A 189 -16.29 7.32 -13.12
C ALA A 189 -17.64 7.95 -13.52
N GLY A 190 -18.13 8.91 -12.75
CA GLY A 190 -19.33 9.69 -13.06
C GLY A 190 -19.16 10.69 -14.22
N GLY A 191 -17.94 10.87 -14.75
CA GLY A 191 -17.66 11.78 -15.87
C GLY A 191 -17.77 13.28 -15.52
N GLY A 192 -17.91 13.61 -14.22
CA GLY A 192 -18.12 14.96 -13.74
C GLY A 192 -16.84 15.80 -13.60
N PRO A 193 -16.95 17.05 -13.11
CA PRO A 193 -15.80 17.85 -12.74
C PRO A 193 -15.10 17.25 -11.50
N VAL A 194 -13.88 16.76 -11.70
CA VAL A 194 -13.07 16.16 -10.62
C VAL A 194 -12.42 17.25 -9.76
N ARG A 195 -12.35 17.02 -8.45
CA ARG A 195 -11.67 17.87 -7.47
C ARG A 195 -10.24 18.21 -7.90
N ARG A 196 -9.86 19.49 -7.77
CA ARG A 196 -8.54 19.99 -8.20
C ARG A 196 -7.43 19.46 -7.30
N HIS A 197 -6.57 18.62 -7.86
CA HIS A 197 -5.35 18.12 -7.21
C HIS A 197 -4.32 17.80 -8.30
N GLU A 198 -3.03 18.01 -8.00
CA GLU A 198 -1.93 17.90 -8.96
C GLU A 198 -1.83 16.52 -9.64
N VAL A 199 -2.30 15.46 -8.96
CA VAL A 199 -2.40 14.11 -9.52
C VAL A 199 -3.83 13.76 -9.99
N ALA A 200 -4.89 14.23 -9.32
CA ALA A 200 -6.26 13.80 -9.65
C ALA A 200 -6.74 14.33 -11.01
N THR A 201 -6.41 15.58 -11.32
CA THR A 201 -6.80 16.21 -12.59
C THR A 201 -6.20 15.49 -13.82
N PRO A 202 -4.88 15.18 -13.87
CA PRO A 202 -4.36 14.36 -14.97
C PRO A 202 -4.78 12.89 -14.88
N LEU A 203 -5.01 12.33 -13.68
CA LEU A 203 -5.52 10.95 -13.54
C LEU A 203 -6.89 10.79 -14.18
N ALA A 204 -7.78 11.77 -14.03
CA ALA A 204 -9.09 11.78 -14.68
C ALA A 204 -9.00 11.68 -16.21
N GLN A 205 -7.99 12.31 -16.81
CA GLN A 205 -7.76 12.26 -18.25
C GLN A 205 -7.19 10.89 -18.67
N VAL A 206 -6.16 10.41 -17.97
CA VAL A 206 -5.52 9.10 -18.20
C VAL A 206 -6.51 7.94 -18.02
N ALA A 207 -7.42 8.04 -17.04
CA ALA A 207 -8.46 7.04 -16.79
C ALA A 207 -9.45 6.93 -17.95
N ARG A 208 -9.81 8.06 -18.59
CA ARG A 208 -10.67 8.07 -19.78
C ARG A 208 -9.93 7.59 -21.02
N ASP A 209 -8.75 8.15 -21.30
CA ASP A 209 -7.99 7.90 -22.53
C ASP A 209 -7.52 6.44 -22.66
N HIS A 210 -7.30 5.74 -21.54
CA HIS A 210 -6.95 4.32 -21.49
C HIS A 210 -8.08 3.43 -20.93
N ALA A 211 -9.29 3.99 -20.75
CA ALA A 211 -10.46 3.33 -20.19
C ALA A 211 -10.13 2.45 -18.96
N LEU A 212 -9.41 3.01 -17.98
CA LEU A 212 -8.89 2.25 -16.84
C LEU A 212 -10.03 1.70 -15.96
N PRO A 213 -10.04 0.40 -15.59
CA PRO A 213 -11.10 -0.17 -14.78
C PRO A 213 -11.23 0.52 -13.41
N HIS A 214 -12.38 1.15 -13.19
CA HIS A 214 -12.70 1.81 -11.92
C HIS A 214 -12.53 0.86 -10.72
N ALA A 215 -13.08 -0.35 -10.84
CA ALA A 215 -13.00 -1.38 -9.80
C ALA A 215 -11.55 -1.72 -9.40
N THR A 216 -10.62 -1.80 -10.35
CA THR A 216 -9.20 -2.11 -10.06
C THR A 216 -8.49 -0.95 -9.37
N MET A 217 -8.78 0.29 -9.76
CA MET A 217 -8.26 1.47 -9.06
C MET A 217 -8.84 1.61 -7.64
N LEU A 218 -10.11 1.26 -7.46
CA LEU A 218 -10.80 1.30 -6.17
C LEU A 218 -10.29 0.21 -5.21
N ALA A 219 -10.14 -1.02 -5.69
CA ALA A 219 -9.56 -2.12 -4.92
C ALA A 219 -8.13 -1.82 -4.45
N LEU A 220 -7.33 -1.14 -5.27
CA LEU A 220 -5.99 -0.68 -4.87
C LEU A 220 -6.04 0.29 -3.67
N ILE A 221 -7.05 1.16 -3.59
CA ILE A 221 -7.24 2.06 -2.44
C ILE A 221 -7.74 1.29 -1.21
N ASP A 222 -8.71 0.38 -1.38
CA ASP A 222 -9.26 -0.37 -0.24
C ASP A 222 -8.25 -1.31 0.39
N ALA A 223 -7.44 -2.00 -0.42
CA ALA A 223 -6.33 -2.79 0.06
C ALA A 223 -5.33 -1.95 0.88
N ARG A 224 -5.23 -0.62 0.66
CA ARG A 224 -4.36 0.27 1.44
C ARG A 224 -4.91 0.66 2.81
N ARG A 225 -6.20 0.40 3.10
CA ARG A 225 -6.77 0.53 4.46
C ARG A 225 -6.03 -0.37 5.46
N ARG A 226 -5.64 -1.57 5.00
CA ARG A 226 -4.80 -2.57 5.70
C ARG A 226 -3.51 -2.00 6.28
N ASP A 227 -2.88 -1.06 5.57
CA ASP A 227 -1.62 -0.46 5.99
C ASP A 227 -1.79 0.42 7.25
N SER A 228 -3.00 0.94 7.51
CA SER A 228 -3.34 1.77 8.67
C SER A 228 -3.69 0.96 9.94
N GLN A 229 -3.90 -0.34 9.82
CA GLN A 229 -4.27 -1.23 10.93
C GLN A 229 -3.05 -1.60 11.79
N LEU A 230 -3.25 -1.79 13.09
CA LEU A 230 -2.18 -2.16 14.03
C LEU A 230 -2.12 -3.68 14.24
N GLU A 231 -3.30 -4.31 14.18
CA GLU A 231 -3.55 -5.74 14.29
C GLU A 231 -2.83 -6.51 13.19
N PRO A 232 -2.41 -7.77 13.41
CA PRO A 232 -1.84 -8.60 12.34
C PRO A 232 -2.87 -8.98 11.26
N PRO A 233 -2.45 -9.38 10.05
CA PRO A 233 -3.31 -10.08 9.10
C PRO A 233 -3.89 -11.35 9.72
N ALA A 234 -5.13 -11.66 9.40
CA ALA A 234 -5.81 -12.86 9.86
C ALA A 234 -5.07 -14.11 9.40
N ASP A 235 -4.65 -14.14 8.13
CA ASP A 235 -3.90 -15.23 7.51
C ASP A 235 -3.06 -14.78 6.30
N ILE A 236 -2.53 -15.75 5.55
CA ILE A 236 -1.75 -15.51 4.33
C ILE A 236 -2.65 -15.19 3.13
N ALA A 237 -3.92 -15.60 3.14
CA ALA A 237 -4.87 -15.31 2.06
C ALA A 237 -5.23 -13.82 2.01
N GLU A 238 -5.36 -13.16 3.17
CA GLU A 238 -5.51 -11.70 3.27
C GLU A 238 -4.30 -10.97 2.65
N LEU A 239 -3.07 -11.42 2.95
CA LEU A 239 -1.85 -10.86 2.36
C LEU A 239 -1.77 -11.12 0.84
N ASP A 240 -2.17 -12.30 0.38
CA ASP A 240 -2.22 -12.65 -1.03
C ASP A 240 -3.23 -11.80 -1.82
N LEU A 241 -4.40 -11.50 -1.22
CA LEU A 241 -5.38 -10.55 -1.76
C LEU A 241 -4.79 -9.14 -1.82
N TYR A 242 -4.19 -8.66 -0.74
CA TYR A 242 -3.50 -7.37 -0.69
C TYR A 242 -2.41 -7.24 -1.76
N PHE A 243 -1.60 -8.27 -2.01
CA PHE A 243 -0.61 -8.27 -3.11
C PHE A 243 -1.26 -8.25 -4.50
N SER A 244 -2.42 -8.89 -4.64
CA SER A 244 -3.21 -8.89 -5.89
C SER A 244 -3.81 -7.52 -6.19
N GLU A 245 -4.44 -6.88 -5.21
CA GLU A 245 -5.14 -5.61 -5.40
C GLU A 245 -4.16 -4.43 -5.49
N THR A 246 -3.09 -4.42 -4.70
CA THR A 246 -2.10 -3.34 -4.74
C THR A 246 -1.11 -3.48 -5.91
N ALA A 247 -0.18 -4.43 -5.83
CA ALA A 247 0.93 -4.53 -6.77
C ALA A 247 0.54 -5.25 -8.07
N GLY A 248 -0.34 -6.27 -7.99
CA GLY A 248 -0.99 -6.90 -9.15
C GLY A 248 -1.81 -5.89 -9.94
N GLY A 249 -2.81 -5.27 -9.31
CA GLY A 249 -3.69 -4.27 -9.89
C GLY A 249 -2.94 -3.10 -10.54
N LEU A 250 -1.92 -2.55 -9.85
CA LEU A 250 -1.08 -1.50 -10.43
C LEU A 250 -0.34 -1.94 -11.71
N MET A 251 0.16 -3.17 -11.76
CA MET A 251 0.89 -3.69 -12.92
C MET A 251 -0.05 -4.01 -14.09
N THR A 252 -1.27 -4.49 -13.80
CA THR A 252 -2.35 -4.63 -14.78
C THR A 252 -2.73 -3.26 -15.36
N LEU A 253 -2.99 -2.25 -14.53
CA LEU A 253 -3.31 -0.89 -14.97
C LEU A 253 -2.16 -0.27 -15.80
N ALA A 254 -0.91 -0.45 -15.38
CA ALA A 254 0.25 0.03 -16.13
C ALA A 254 0.42 -0.67 -17.49
N THR A 255 0.07 -1.96 -17.57
CA THR A 255 0.08 -2.71 -18.83
C THR A 255 -1.03 -2.24 -19.76
N ARG A 256 -2.24 -2.02 -19.23
CA ARG A 256 -3.35 -1.42 -19.99
C ARG A 256 -2.99 -0.05 -20.56
N ILE A 257 -2.33 0.82 -19.80
CA ILE A 257 -1.80 2.09 -20.34
C ILE A 257 -0.81 1.88 -21.50
N LEU A 258 -0.05 0.79 -21.50
CA LEU A 258 0.97 0.51 -22.52
C LEU A 258 0.44 -0.16 -23.78
N THR A 259 -0.55 -1.04 -23.64
CA THR A 259 -0.97 -1.98 -24.71
C THR A 259 -2.47 -2.03 -24.93
N ASP A 260 -3.26 -1.32 -24.13
CA ASP A 260 -4.73 -1.38 -24.09
C ASP A 260 -5.28 -2.80 -23.79
N GLU A 261 -4.43 -3.67 -23.23
CA GLU A 261 -4.71 -5.06 -22.83
C GLU A 261 -4.37 -5.30 -21.35
N GLU A 262 -4.95 -6.34 -20.77
CA GLU A 262 -4.71 -6.78 -19.38
C GLU A 262 -4.23 -8.25 -19.33
N PRO A 263 -3.01 -8.55 -19.82
CA PRO A 263 -2.50 -9.92 -19.80
C PRO A 263 -2.29 -10.40 -18.36
N GLU A 264 -2.79 -11.59 -18.05
CA GLU A 264 -2.73 -12.21 -16.71
C GLU A 264 -1.29 -12.28 -16.13
N ALA A 265 -0.28 -12.39 -17.00
CA ALA A 265 1.13 -12.29 -16.64
C ALA A 265 1.49 -11.01 -15.86
N ALA A 266 0.85 -9.88 -16.17
CA ALA A 266 1.05 -8.62 -15.45
C ALA A 266 0.54 -8.68 -14.01
N ARG A 267 -0.65 -9.26 -13.81
CA ARG A 267 -1.24 -9.46 -12.48
C ARG A 267 -0.38 -10.38 -11.61
N LEU A 268 0.04 -11.52 -12.16
CA LEU A 268 0.89 -12.51 -11.50
C LEU A 268 2.30 -11.96 -11.17
N MET A 269 2.94 -11.28 -12.11
CA MET A 269 4.23 -10.61 -11.88
C MET A 269 4.10 -9.50 -10.82
N GLY A 270 3.01 -8.74 -10.85
CA GLY A 270 2.71 -7.72 -9.86
C GLY A 270 2.51 -8.29 -8.46
N GLN A 271 1.77 -9.39 -8.32
CA GLN A 271 1.61 -10.10 -7.03
C GLN A 271 2.96 -10.59 -6.48
N GLY A 272 3.77 -11.26 -7.30
CA GLY A 272 5.10 -11.72 -6.89
C GLY A 272 6.04 -10.57 -6.49
N SER A 273 5.97 -9.46 -7.22
CA SER A 273 6.72 -8.23 -6.92
C SER A 273 6.23 -7.54 -5.65
N GLY A 274 4.92 -7.52 -5.41
CA GLY A 274 4.31 -7.04 -4.18
C GLY A 274 4.79 -7.82 -2.96
N ALA A 275 4.69 -9.14 -3.02
CA ALA A 275 5.20 -10.04 -1.98
C ALA A 275 6.70 -9.82 -1.71
N ALA A 276 7.51 -9.68 -2.76
CA ALA A 276 8.94 -9.43 -2.63
C ALA A 276 9.28 -8.11 -1.91
N ASN A 277 8.60 -7.03 -2.31
CA ASN A 277 8.77 -5.71 -1.72
C ASN A 277 8.25 -5.66 -0.27
N TYR A 278 7.13 -6.33 0.00
CA TYR A 278 6.57 -6.45 1.36
C TYR A 278 7.53 -7.18 2.31
N LEU A 279 8.09 -8.32 1.87
CA LEU A 279 9.09 -9.05 2.64
C LEU A 279 10.37 -8.24 2.89
N ALA A 280 10.79 -7.40 1.93
CA ALA A 280 11.91 -6.47 2.11
C ALA A 280 11.58 -5.32 3.09
N ALA A 281 10.32 -4.87 3.13
CA ALA A 281 9.86 -3.79 4.00
C ALA A 281 9.62 -4.21 5.47
N LEU A 282 9.48 -5.51 5.76
CA LEU A 282 9.16 -6.06 7.09
C LEU A 282 9.86 -5.39 8.30
N PRO A 283 11.17 -5.05 8.29
CA PRO A 283 11.82 -4.41 9.43
C PRO A 283 11.25 -3.01 9.67
N VAL A 284 11.06 -2.21 8.61
CA VAL A 284 10.51 -0.85 8.69
C VAL A 284 9.06 -0.91 9.14
N LEU A 285 8.26 -1.85 8.62
CA LEU A 285 6.87 -2.06 9.05
C LEU A 285 6.82 -2.34 10.57
N LYS A 286 7.71 -3.20 11.09
CA LYS A 286 7.82 -3.48 12.54
C LYS A 286 8.33 -2.29 13.35
N GLU A 287 9.29 -1.52 12.85
CA GLU A 287 9.78 -0.30 13.52
C GLU A 287 8.68 0.77 13.69
N THR A 288 7.65 0.77 12.83
CA THR A 288 6.46 1.64 12.99
C THR A 288 5.42 1.13 14.00
N GLY A 289 5.69 0.01 14.68
CA GLY A 289 4.79 -0.57 15.69
C GLY A 289 3.64 -1.41 15.12
N ARG A 290 3.64 -1.67 13.80
CA ARG A 290 2.62 -2.49 13.13
C ARG A 290 3.02 -3.98 13.16
N ALA A 291 2.03 -4.87 13.10
CA ALA A 291 2.24 -6.31 12.97
C ALA A 291 2.05 -6.76 11.49
N PRO A 292 3.12 -6.83 10.65
CA PRO A 292 2.97 -7.09 9.22
C PRO A 292 2.83 -8.58 8.84
N LEU A 293 2.72 -9.49 9.80
CA LEU A 293 2.60 -10.93 9.53
C LEU A 293 1.50 -11.52 10.42
N PRO A 294 0.74 -12.52 9.93
CA PRO A 294 -0.16 -13.31 10.76
C PRO A 294 0.50 -13.84 12.03
N ASN A 295 -0.32 -13.99 13.07
CA ASN A 295 0.10 -14.63 14.31
C ASN A 295 0.60 -16.06 14.06
N GLY A 296 1.70 -16.45 14.71
CA GLY A 296 2.33 -17.76 14.57
C GLY A 296 3.82 -17.68 14.22
N ASP A 297 4.33 -18.71 13.54
CA ASP A 297 5.73 -18.75 13.12
C ASP A 297 5.97 -17.82 11.92
N ALA A 298 6.54 -16.64 12.22
CA ALA A 298 6.93 -15.66 11.21
C ALA A 298 7.88 -16.23 10.14
N ALA A 299 8.79 -17.17 10.47
CA ALA A 299 9.73 -17.74 9.52
C ALA A 299 9.05 -18.70 8.54
N ALA A 300 8.11 -19.52 9.02
CA ALA A 300 7.26 -20.35 8.17
C ALA A 300 6.38 -19.48 7.24
N THR A 301 5.72 -18.44 7.78
CA THR A 301 4.89 -17.50 7.02
C THR A 301 5.69 -16.77 5.93
N ILE A 302 6.87 -16.23 6.25
CA ILE A 302 7.78 -15.61 5.26
C ILE A 302 8.16 -16.62 4.17
N THR A 303 8.48 -17.85 4.55
CA THR A 303 8.85 -18.91 3.60
C THR A 303 7.68 -19.27 2.67
N GLN A 304 6.46 -19.28 3.19
CA GLN A 304 5.26 -19.57 2.40
C GLN A 304 4.92 -18.43 1.44
N ILE A 305 4.91 -17.16 1.91
CA ILE A 305 4.75 -15.97 1.04
C ILE A 305 5.81 -15.99 -0.08
N ALA A 306 7.06 -16.31 0.26
CA ALA A 306 8.15 -16.40 -0.70
C ALA A 306 7.95 -17.51 -1.74
N LYS A 307 7.45 -18.70 -1.34
CA LYS A 307 7.10 -19.79 -2.27
C LYS A 307 5.95 -19.39 -3.20
N THR A 308 4.87 -18.82 -2.69
CA THR A 308 3.71 -18.43 -3.50
C THR A 308 4.06 -17.30 -4.47
N GLY A 309 4.85 -16.31 -4.03
CA GLY A 309 5.36 -15.24 -4.89
C GLY A 309 6.27 -15.75 -6.01
N LEU A 310 7.14 -16.73 -5.73
CA LEU A 310 7.97 -17.36 -6.79
C LEU A 310 7.12 -18.11 -7.81
N ARG A 311 6.14 -18.91 -7.35
CA ARG A 311 5.22 -19.63 -8.24
C ARG A 311 4.51 -18.68 -9.21
N ARG A 312 4.00 -17.54 -8.71
CA ARG A 312 3.34 -16.52 -9.54
C ARG A 312 4.30 -15.87 -10.55
N ILE A 313 5.57 -15.66 -10.20
CA ILE A 313 6.58 -15.15 -11.14
C ILE A 313 6.88 -16.17 -12.24
N ASP A 314 7.00 -17.45 -11.90
CA ASP A 314 7.27 -18.51 -12.86
C ASP A 314 6.06 -18.77 -13.78
N GLU A 315 4.84 -18.66 -13.25
CA GLU A 315 3.58 -18.69 -14.01
C GLU A 315 3.41 -17.47 -14.93
N ALA A 316 3.73 -16.25 -14.46
CA ALA A 316 3.77 -15.07 -15.32
C ALA A 316 4.74 -15.27 -16.50
N ARG A 317 5.89 -15.90 -16.25
CA ARG A 317 6.91 -16.15 -17.27
C ARG A 317 6.55 -17.25 -18.26
N SER A 318 5.76 -18.25 -17.88
CA SER A 318 5.24 -19.23 -18.85
C SER A 318 4.28 -18.58 -19.84
N LEU A 319 3.52 -17.57 -19.40
CA LEU A 319 2.66 -16.74 -20.23
C LEU A 319 3.42 -15.69 -21.07
N ARG A 320 4.74 -15.52 -20.91
CA ARG A 320 5.52 -14.50 -21.65
C ARG A 320 5.34 -14.50 -23.19
N PRO A 321 5.11 -15.64 -23.89
CA PRO A 321 4.84 -15.62 -25.34
C PRO A 321 3.56 -14.89 -25.74
N SER A 322 2.55 -14.78 -24.87
CA SER A 322 1.30 -14.06 -25.14
C SER A 322 1.30 -12.60 -24.67
N VAL A 323 2.43 -12.11 -24.14
CA VAL A 323 2.54 -10.73 -23.63
C VAL A 323 3.08 -9.80 -24.72
N PRO A 324 2.37 -8.71 -25.08
CA PRO A 324 2.88 -7.75 -26.06
C PRO A 324 4.20 -7.11 -25.62
N LYS A 325 5.15 -6.93 -26.55
CA LYS A 325 6.46 -6.32 -26.24
C LYS A 325 6.36 -4.90 -25.65
N ALA A 326 5.28 -4.18 -25.93
CA ALA A 326 5.02 -2.86 -25.36
C ALA A 326 4.70 -2.90 -23.84
N ALA A 327 4.30 -4.05 -23.27
CA ALA A 327 4.07 -4.24 -21.83
C ALA A 327 5.35 -4.39 -21.00
N LEU A 328 6.49 -4.71 -21.62
CA LEU A 328 7.76 -4.99 -20.93
C LEU A 328 8.19 -3.91 -19.91
N PRO A 329 8.01 -2.59 -20.15
CA PRO A 329 8.28 -1.55 -19.15
C PRO A 329 7.55 -1.73 -17.82
N ALA A 330 6.29 -2.18 -17.81
CA ALA A 330 5.56 -2.43 -16.58
C ALA A 330 6.09 -3.66 -15.83
N LEU A 331 6.32 -4.75 -16.57
CA LEU A 331 6.81 -6.04 -16.04
C LEU A 331 8.24 -5.96 -15.50
N LEU A 332 9.11 -5.15 -16.12
CA LEU A 332 10.48 -4.92 -15.67
C LEU A 332 10.58 -4.27 -14.29
N THR A 333 9.51 -3.62 -13.78
CA THR A 333 9.48 -3.13 -12.40
C THR A 333 9.63 -4.27 -11.37
N GLY A 334 9.26 -5.50 -11.74
CA GLY A 334 9.42 -6.71 -10.93
C GLY A 334 10.83 -7.34 -10.93
N TRP A 335 11.84 -6.73 -11.58
CA TRP A 335 13.14 -7.37 -11.85
C TRP A 335 13.87 -7.94 -10.62
N ARG A 336 13.63 -7.37 -9.42
CA ARG A 336 14.23 -7.78 -8.15
C ARG A 336 13.53 -8.98 -7.50
N ALA A 337 12.27 -9.20 -7.85
CA ALA A 337 11.34 -9.98 -7.04
C ALA A 337 11.82 -11.42 -6.82
N GLN A 338 12.22 -12.11 -7.89
CA GLN A 338 12.74 -13.48 -7.82
C GLN A 338 13.95 -13.61 -6.87
N HIS A 339 14.88 -12.63 -6.85
CA HIS A 339 16.07 -12.69 -6.00
C HIS A 339 15.72 -12.50 -4.52
N LEU A 340 14.86 -11.51 -4.23
CA LEU A 340 14.36 -11.22 -2.89
C LEU A 340 13.59 -12.42 -2.32
N LEU A 341 12.64 -12.96 -3.09
CA LEU A 341 11.84 -14.12 -2.67
C LEU A 341 12.71 -15.39 -2.53
N SER A 342 13.65 -15.65 -3.45
CA SER A 342 14.56 -16.79 -3.31
C SER A 342 15.42 -16.69 -2.05
N SER A 343 15.89 -15.48 -1.72
CA SER A 343 16.65 -15.21 -0.49
C SER A 343 15.79 -15.35 0.76
N ALA A 344 14.54 -14.85 0.74
CA ALA A 344 13.59 -14.98 1.84
C ALA A 344 13.14 -16.44 2.08
N ARG A 345 12.93 -17.22 1.01
CA ARG A 345 12.60 -18.65 1.08
C ARG A 345 13.73 -19.48 1.70
N ALA A 346 14.99 -19.15 1.38
CA ALA A 346 16.15 -19.88 1.87
C ALA A 346 16.61 -19.41 3.28
N ARG A 347 16.38 -18.14 3.60
CA ARG A 347 16.87 -17.46 4.81
C ARG A 347 15.83 -16.45 5.31
N PRO A 348 14.66 -16.89 5.84
CA PRO A 348 13.58 -15.99 6.26
C PRO A 348 14.00 -14.97 7.33
N GLN A 349 15.01 -15.28 8.14
CA GLN A 349 15.62 -14.37 9.10
C GLN A 349 16.22 -13.10 8.47
N LEU A 350 16.58 -13.11 7.18
CA LEU A 350 17.03 -11.91 6.47
C LEU A 350 15.89 -10.91 6.23
N ALA A 351 14.67 -11.40 6.01
CA ALA A 351 13.49 -10.53 5.88
C ALA A 351 13.17 -9.84 7.21
N LEU A 352 13.31 -10.57 8.33
CA LEU A 352 13.11 -10.04 9.68
C LEU A 352 14.18 -9.01 10.11
N SER A 353 15.39 -9.09 9.55
CA SER A 353 16.55 -8.26 9.93
C SER A 353 16.97 -7.20 8.89
N GLY A 354 16.27 -7.10 7.76
CA GLY A 354 16.57 -6.14 6.69
C GLY A 354 17.74 -6.54 5.79
N GLY A 355 18.18 -7.79 5.84
CA GLY A 355 19.28 -8.33 5.04
C GLY A 355 18.89 -8.88 3.67
N LEU A 356 17.68 -8.62 3.17
CA LEU A 356 17.23 -9.07 1.83
C LEU A 356 17.75 -8.21 0.69
N GLU A 357 17.96 -6.91 0.89
CA GLU A 357 18.39 -6.02 -0.19
C GLU A 357 19.91 -6.13 -0.45
N PRO A 358 20.34 -6.35 -1.70
CA PRO A 358 21.76 -6.24 -2.05
C PRO A 358 22.20 -4.76 -2.05
N PRO A 359 23.51 -4.47 -1.84
CA PRO A 359 24.04 -3.11 -1.92
C PRO A 359 23.72 -2.40 -3.25
N GLU A 360 23.38 -1.10 -3.19
CA GLU A 360 22.92 -0.29 -4.34
C GLU A 360 23.78 -0.40 -5.62
N ILE A 361 25.08 -0.62 -5.47
CA ILE A 361 26.02 -0.70 -6.60
C ILE A 361 25.65 -1.86 -7.52
N LEU A 362 25.25 -3.00 -6.95
CA LEU A 362 24.81 -4.17 -7.72
C LEU A 362 23.44 -3.93 -8.38
N SER A 363 22.55 -3.16 -7.75
CA SER A 363 21.22 -2.87 -8.32
C SER A 363 21.26 -1.92 -9.52
N ARG A 364 22.26 -1.03 -9.61
CA ARG A 364 22.46 -0.16 -10.78
C ARG A 364 22.91 -0.95 -12.01
N ALA A 365 23.88 -1.85 -11.86
CA ALA A 365 24.39 -2.67 -12.97
C ALA A 365 23.33 -3.64 -13.53
N THR A 366 22.54 -4.29 -12.64
CA THR A 366 21.52 -5.25 -13.09
C THR A 366 20.36 -4.59 -13.85
N ARG A 367 19.99 -3.34 -13.51
CA ARG A 367 18.95 -2.57 -14.22
C ARG A 367 19.29 -2.38 -15.71
N LEU A 368 20.51 -1.94 -16.02
CA LEU A 368 20.96 -1.72 -17.39
C LEU A 368 20.97 -3.02 -18.21
N TRP A 369 21.48 -4.12 -17.64
CA TRP A 369 21.59 -5.42 -18.33
C TRP A 369 20.24 -6.13 -18.55
N ARG A 370 19.26 -5.96 -17.65
CA ARG A 370 17.91 -6.51 -17.86
C ARG A 370 17.08 -5.67 -18.82
N GLY A 371 17.23 -4.34 -18.80
CA GLY A 371 16.64 -3.44 -19.78
C GLY A 371 17.05 -3.77 -21.21
N SER A 372 18.33 -4.10 -21.45
CA SER A 372 18.83 -4.46 -22.79
C SER A 372 18.48 -5.88 -23.24
N THR A 373 18.15 -6.80 -22.33
CA THR A 373 17.76 -8.19 -22.68
C THR A 373 16.25 -8.41 -22.74
N GLY A 374 15.43 -7.47 -22.24
CA GLY A 374 13.97 -7.57 -22.19
C GLY A 374 13.45 -8.77 -21.38
N ARG A 375 14.30 -9.34 -20.49
CA ARG A 375 14.00 -10.50 -19.64
C ARG A 375 13.61 -10.01 -18.24
N TRP A 376 12.36 -10.31 -17.85
CA TRP A 376 11.81 -10.07 -16.51
C TRP A 376 11.80 -11.37 -15.70
#